data_AF-A0A3M1FBD9-F1
#
_entry.id   AF-A0A3M1FBD9-F1
#
_cell.length_a   1.000
_cell.length_b   1.000
_cell.length_c   1.000
_cell.angle_alpha   90.00
_cell.angle_beta   90.00
_cell.angle_gamma   90.00
#
_symmetry.space_group_name_H-M   'P 1'
#
loop_
_entity.id
_entity.type
_entity.pdbx_description
1 polymer ?
#
loop_
_entity_poly.entity_id
_entity_poly.type
_entity_poly.pdbx_seq_one_letter_code
_entity_poly.pdbx_strand_id
1 'polypeptide(L)'
;FRFQLDMEDLGEEDLEALAVLAHLVQDFQRGDIVIGGEKTAGMGWVEGTLSQVEWLTGSPEGVGQTLFGDRPLSPDGVWQRLDLEDEDAQEVLASFPPLMPANTVAAITQPVRTGEGYISHRAFGGHCGLLVVEAEVLTPLHIQESGEPSYRAHLADGPVNGWDFFSMAPPEAAHRPEARTYALPSLSLRGMLRHIYTIASDARQESQDIGRLNPADHLFGWVGKGPNQALTGRVSVGFGLFQEPTLAWFKVPYPYGAWTYAGGAWQQRASGPADALHIAGTWRLFPHRPLAPIAVQQEDFQPDTAQANYFRAILPGSRARFTIRFWNLEDEELRRLLWVVALEPDLAHKMGKHRYLGFGSLRFHIQPQSHLVDWAARYAGAPEERWQQPLDLDAWLDPNVVRHYRALREALHAGQL
;
A
#
# COMPACT_ATOMS: atom_id res chain seq x y z
N PHE A 1 -7.64 -16.25 8.32
CA PHE A 1 -9.05 -16.60 8.59
C PHE A 1 -9.44 -17.64 7.55
N ARG A 2 -10.10 -18.73 7.96
CA ARG A 2 -10.71 -19.68 7.04
C ARG A 2 -12.20 -19.38 7.01
N PHE A 3 -12.74 -19.24 5.82
CA PHE A 3 -14.16 -19.01 5.57
C PHE A 3 -14.71 -20.19 4.81
N GLN A 4 -15.88 -20.67 5.22
CA GLN A 4 -16.64 -21.68 4.51
C GLN A 4 -18.03 -21.12 4.25
N LEU A 5 -18.51 -21.29 3.02
CA LEU A 5 -19.85 -20.91 2.60
C LEU A 5 -20.55 -22.18 2.11
N ASP A 6 -21.54 -22.63 2.87
CA ASP A 6 -22.38 -23.77 2.52
C ASP A 6 -23.67 -23.26 1.88
N MET A 7 -24.02 -23.82 0.72
CA MET A 7 -25.23 -23.48 -0.04
C MET A 7 -25.99 -24.76 -0.35
N GLU A 8 -27.30 -24.75 -0.14
CA GLU A 8 -28.17 -25.90 -0.31
C GLU A 8 -29.32 -25.55 -1.27
N ASP A 9 -29.94 -26.59 -1.85
CA ASP A 9 -31.14 -26.49 -2.69
C ASP A 9 -31.02 -25.56 -3.92
N LEU A 10 -29.83 -25.54 -4.55
CA LEU A 10 -29.56 -24.69 -5.72
C LEU A 10 -30.27 -25.17 -6.99
N GLY A 11 -31.04 -24.27 -7.60
CA GLY A 11 -31.76 -24.49 -8.86
C GLY A 11 -31.21 -23.68 -10.05
N GLU A 12 -31.83 -23.84 -11.22
CA GLU A 12 -31.46 -23.06 -12.42
C GLU A 12 -31.77 -21.57 -12.23
N GLU A 13 -32.79 -21.24 -11.44
CA GLU A 13 -33.15 -19.88 -11.06
C GLU A 13 -32.05 -19.14 -10.28
N ASP A 14 -31.14 -19.88 -9.62
CA ASP A 14 -30.07 -19.32 -8.79
C ASP A 14 -28.78 -19.04 -9.58
N LEU A 15 -28.72 -19.44 -10.86
CA LEU A 15 -27.50 -19.32 -11.67
C LEU A 15 -26.98 -17.87 -11.75
N GLU A 16 -27.88 -16.88 -11.79
CA GLU A 16 -27.50 -15.46 -11.78
C GLU A 16 -26.87 -15.06 -10.44
N ALA A 17 -27.44 -15.49 -9.32
CA ALA A 17 -26.91 -15.19 -7.99
C ALA A 17 -25.56 -15.90 -7.74
N LEU A 18 -25.44 -17.14 -8.21
CA LEU A 18 -24.19 -17.91 -8.17
C LEU A 18 -23.10 -17.26 -9.02
N ALA A 19 -23.44 -16.69 -10.18
CA ALA A 19 -22.51 -15.89 -10.97
C ALA A 19 -22.01 -14.68 -10.17
N VAL A 20 -22.92 -13.90 -9.56
CA VAL A 20 -22.52 -12.77 -8.70
C VAL A 20 -21.57 -13.21 -7.59
N LEU A 21 -21.88 -14.31 -6.91
CA LEU A 21 -21.03 -14.87 -5.87
C LEU A 21 -19.63 -15.24 -6.41
N ALA A 22 -19.56 -15.95 -7.54
CA ALA A 22 -18.29 -16.34 -8.12
C ALA A 22 -17.40 -15.12 -8.47
N HIS A 23 -17.98 -14.08 -9.08
CA HIS A 23 -17.28 -12.83 -9.37
C HIS A 23 -16.85 -12.10 -8.09
N LEU A 24 -17.68 -12.10 -7.03
CA LEU A 24 -17.28 -11.55 -5.72
C LEU A 24 -16.13 -12.33 -5.09
N VAL A 25 -16.13 -13.67 -5.16
CA VAL A 25 -15.01 -14.48 -4.68
C VAL A 25 -13.75 -14.19 -5.50
N GLN A 26 -13.86 -14.06 -6.82
CA GLN A 26 -12.76 -13.67 -7.69
C GLN A 26 -12.19 -12.28 -7.36
N ASP A 27 -13.04 -11.29 -7.11
CA ASP A 27 -12.64 -9.95 -6.69
C ASP A 27 -11.97 -9.99 -5.31
N PHE A 28 -12.48 -10.81 -4.38
CA PHE A 28 -11.89 -11.05 -3.08
C PHE A 28 -10.49 -11.69 -3.19
N GLN A 29 -10.32 -12.69 -4.05
CA GLN A 29 -9.02 -13.32 -4.31
C GLN A 29 -7.99 -12.33 -4.85
N ARG A 30 -8.43 -11.32 -5.59
CA ARG A 30 -7.57 -10.27 -6.13
C ARG A 30 -7.37 -9.09 -5.16
N GLY A 31 -8.08 -9.06 -4.03
CA GLY A 31 -8.03 -7.94 -3.09
C GLY A 31 -8.71 -6.68 -3.60
N ASP A 32 -9.69 -6.82 -4.50
CA ASP A 32 -10.43 -5.73 -5.11
C ASP A 32 -11.72 -5.37 -4.36
N ILE A 33 -12.06 -6.11 -3.30
CA ILE A 33 -13.21 -5.84 -2.42
C ILE A 33 -12.75 -5.18 -1.11
N VAL A 34 -13.36 -4.04 -0.75
CA VAL A 34 -13.24 -3.49 0.61
C VAL A 34 -14.11 -4.35 1.51
N ILE A 35 -13.60 -4.78 2.66
CA ILE A 35 -14.49 -5.37 3.67
C ILE A 35 -15.09 -4.27 4.55
N GLY A 36 -16.42 -4.24 4.62
CA GLY A 36 -17.22 -3.40 5.52
C GLY A 36 -18.33 -2.61 4.80
N GLY A 37 -19.19 -1.94 5.58
CA GLY A 37 -20.33 -1.15 5.05
C GLY A 37 -19.96 0.19 4.39
N GLU A 38 -20.94 1.06 4.18
CA GLU A 38 -20.84 2.27 3.33
C GLU A 38 -19.71 3.26 3.66
N LYS A 39 -19.21 3.22 4.90
CA LYS A 39 -18.18 4.11 5.47
C LYS A 39 -16.87 3.38 5.81
N THR A 40 -16.91 2.04 5.72
CA THR A 40 -15.89 1.04 6.09
C THR A 40 -15.02 1.38 7.29
N ALA A 41 -15.63 1.56 8.46
CA ALA A 41 -14.91 1.48 9.74
C ALA A 41 -14.57 0.02 10.06
N GLY A 42 -13.28 -0.34 10.09
CA GLY A 42 -12.79 -1.52 10.82
C GLY A 42 -12.32 -2.73 10.02
N MET A 43 -12.36 -2.76 8.68
CA MET A 43 -11.67 -3.79 7.90
C MET A 43 -11.05 -3.18 6.64
N GLY A 44 -9.86 -3.68 6.30
CA GLY A 44 -9.09 -3.25 5.13
C GLY A 44 -9.47 -4.05 3.88
N TRP A 45 -8.52 -4.12 2.96
CA TRP A 45 -8.59 -4.96 1.78
C TRP A 45 -8.04 -6.33 2.14
N VAL A 46 -8.66 -7.39 1.63
CA VAL A 46 -8.26 -8.76 1.93
C VAL A 46 -8.03 -9.49 0.62
N GLU A 47 -6.91 -10.18 0.55
CA GLU A 47 -6.61 -11.15 -0.49
C GLU A 47 -6.83 -12.54 0.09
N GLY A 48 -7.33 -13.47 -0.73
CA GLY A 48 -7.63 -14.82 -0.31
C GLY A 48 -7.36 -15.83 -1.41
N THR A 49 -7.28 -17.08 -1.03
CA THR A 49 -7.19 -18.20 -1.96
C THR A 49 -8.39 -19.10 -1.74
N LEU A 50 -9.07 -19.48 -2.83
CA LEU A 50 -10.06 -20.55 -2.79
C LEU A 50 -9.28 -21.87 -2.74
N SER A 51 -9.35 -22.56 -1.60
CA SER A 51 -8.60 -23.79 -1.37
C SER A 51 -9.39 -25.04 -1.72
N GLN A 52 -10.72 -24.98 -1.69
CA GLN A 52 -11.58 -26.15 -1.89
C GLN A 52 -12.96 -25.72 -2.38
N VAL A 53 -13.52 -26.51 -3.29
CA VAL A 53 -14.94 -26.51 -3.66
C VAL A 53 -15.44 -27.93 -3.55
N GLU A 54 -16.51 -28.12 -2.76
CA GLU A 54 -17.25 -29.37 -2.68
C GLU A 54 -18.63 -29.15 -3.30
N TRP A 55 -19.04 -30.06 -4.19
CA TRP A 55 -20.34 -30.03 -4.84
C TRP A 55 -21.02 -31.38 -4.74
N LEU A 56 -22.27 -31.37 -4.27
CA LEU A 56 -23.14 -32.54 -4.17
C LEU A 56 -24.37 -32.31 -5.03
N THR A 57 -24.71 -33.27 -5.89
CA THR A 57 -25.91 -33.20 -6.75
C THR A 57 -26.60 -34.55 -6.87
N GLY A 58 -27.93 -34.54 -6.97
CA GLY A 58 -28.71 -35.74 -7.24
C GLY A 58 -28.68 -36.18 -8.70
N SER A 59 -28.24 -35.29 -9.61
CA SER A 59 -28.16 -35.54 -11.05
C SER A 59 -26.87 -34.94 -11.65
N PRO A 60 -26.19 -35.64 -12.58
CA PRO A 60 -25.07 -35.06 -13.31
C PRO A 60 -25.48 -33.95 -14.29
N GLU A 61 -26.77 -33.86 -14.64
CA GLU A 61 -27.32 -32.83 -15.53
C GLU A 61 -27.82 -31.59 -14.73
N GLY A 62 -27.90 -30.43 -15.39
CA GLY A 62 -28.48 -29.20 -14.82
C GLY A 62 -27.44 -28.18 -14.33
N VAL A 63 -27.64 -27.63 -13.13
CA VAL A 63 -26.77 -26.59 -12.54
C VAL A 63 -25.31 -27.06 -12.47
N GLY A 64 -25.08 -28.29 -12.00
CA GLY A 64 -23.73 -28.85 -11.88
C GLY A 64 -22.98 -28.87 -13.21
N GLN A 65 -23.63 -29.33 -14.28
CA GLN A 65 -23.04 -29.34 -15.63
C GLN A 65 -22.75 -27.92 -16.14
N THR A 66 -23.62 -26.96 -15.84
CA THR A 66 -23.45 -25.56 -16.26
C THR A 66 -22.22 -24.92 -15.59
N LEU A 67 -22.02 -25.18 -14.30
CA LEU A 67 -20.93 -24.58 -13.52
C LEU A 67 -19.59 -25.30 -13.70
N PHE A 68 -19.62 -26.64 -13.71
CA PHE A 68 -18.43 -27.49 -13.64
C PHE A 68 -18.11 -28.20 -14.97
N GLY A 69 -18.93 -28.03 -16.00
CA GLY A 69 -18.76 -28.69 -17.30
C GLY A 69 -18.88 -30.22 -17.20
N ASP A 70 -18.08 -30.93 -17.99
CA ASP A 70 -18.07 -32.40 -18.05
C ASP A 70 -17.09 -33.03 -17.02
N ARG A 71 -16.76 -32.33 -15.92
CA ARG A 71 -15.87 -32.85 -14.88
C ARG A 71 -16.47 -34.13 -14.25
N PRO A 72 -15.66 -35.18 -14.00
CA PRO A 72 -16.17 -36.46 -13.53
C PRO A 72 -16.72 -36.37 -12.10
N LEU A 73 -17.89 -36.96 -11.87
CA LEU A 73 -18.50 -37.07 -10.55
C LEU A 73 -18.27 -38.46 -9.95
N SER A 74 -18.11 -38.53 -8.63
CA SER A 74 -17.99 -39.77 -7.88
C SER A 74 -19.30 -40.09 -7.14
N PRO A 75 -19.75 -41.36 -7.06
CA PRO A 75 -20.92 -41.72 -6.28
C PRO A 75 -20.67 -41.55 -4.77
N ASP A 76 -21.57 -40.87 -4.07
CA ASP A 76 -21.55 -40.71 -2.62
C ASP A 76 -22.96 -40.93 -2.02
N GLY A 77 -23.26 -42.20 -1.74
CA GLY A 77 -24.59 -42.61 -1.27
C GLY A 77 -25.70 -42.32 -2.28
N VAL A 78 -26.60 -41.40 -1.94
CA VAL A 78 -27.68 -40.93 -2.83
C VAL A 78 -27.26 -39.77 -3.74
N TRP A 79 -26.04 -39.26 -3.55
CA TRP A 79 -25.50 -38.10 -4.24
C TRP A 79 -24.44 -38.50 -5.27
N GLN A 80 -24.15 -37.57 -6.16
CA GLN A 80 -22.95 -37.50 -6.96
C GLN A 80 -22.10 -36.34 -6.43
N ARG A 81 -20.80 -36.58 -6.22
CA ARG A 81 -19.88 -35.67 -5.55
C ARG A 81 -18.73 -35.25 -6.47
N LEU A 82 -18.42 -33.96 -6.45
CA LEU A 82 -17.22 -33.36 -7.02
C LEU A 82 -16.43 -32.66 -5.92
N ASP A 83 -15.15 -32.98 -5.82
CA ASP A 83 -14.21 -32.27 -4.97
C ASP A 83 -13.15 -31.62 -5.86
N LEU A 84 -12.98 -30.31 -5.70
CA LEU A 84 -11.91 -29.55 -6.32
C LEU A 84 -11.05 -28.94 -5.22
N GLU A 85 -9.73 -28.99 -5.39
CA GLU A 85 -8.77 -28.42 -4.45
C GLU A 85 -7.84 -27.46 -5.18
N ASP A 86 -7.36 -26.44 -4.45
CA ASP A 86 -6.33 -25.49 -4.88
C ASP A 86 -6.53 -24.94 -6.31
N GLU A 87 -5.65 -25.25 -7.26
CA GLU A 87 -5.69 -24.69 -8.63
C GLU A 87 -6.99 -25.05 -9.36
N ASP A 88 -7.46 -26.28 -9.24
CA ASP A 88 -8.72 -26.74 -9.84
C ASP A 88 -9.92 -25.96 -9.28
N ALA A 89 -9.89 -25.68 -7.97
CA ALA A 89 -10.91 -24.88 -7.31
C ALA A 89 -10.88 -23.41 -7.77
N GLN A 90 -9.72 -22.86 -8.13
CA GLN A 90 -9.60 -21.50 -8.62
C GLN A 90 -10.06 -21.36 -10.08
N GLU A 91 -9.70 -22.32 -10.92
CA GLU A 91 -10.06 -22.32 -12.34
C GLU A 91 -11.57 -22.37 -12.53
N VAL A 92 -12.29 -23.10 -11.68
CA VAL A 92 -13.74 -23.26 -11.82
C VAL A 92 -14.49 -21.94 -11.69
N LEU A 93 -13.99 -20.96 -10.94
CA LEU A 93 -14.67 -19.67 -10.85
C LEU A 93 -14.67 -18.96 -12.20
N ALA A 94 -13.64 -19.16 -13.03
CA ALA A 94 -13.51 -18.52 -14.33
C ALA A 94 -14.51 -19.06 -15.37
N SER A 95 -15.12 -20.23 -15.15
CA SER A 95 -16.15 -20.78 -16.03
C SER A 95 -17.56 -20.27 -15.74
N PHE A 96 -17.76 -19.49 -14.67
CA PHE A 96 -19.07 -18.91 -14.36
C PHE A 96 -19.48 -17.86 -15.40
N PRO A 97 -20.79 -17.74 -15.69
CA PRO A 97 -21.26 -16.82 -16.72
C PRO A 97 -20.95 -15.35 -16.36
N PRO A 98 -20.79 -14.47 -17.36
CA PRO A 98 -20.55 -13.05 -17.14
C PRO A 98 -21.78 -12.35 -16.55
N LEU A 99 -21.55 -11.30 -15.75
CA LEU A 99 -22.62 -10.48 -15.16
C LEU A 99 -23.15 -9.42 -16.14
N MET A 100 -22.39 -9.11 -17.18
CA MET A 100 -22.72 -8.08 -18.17
C MET A 100 -22.66 -8.63 -19.60
N PRO A 101 -23.48 -8.13 -20.53
CA PRO A 101 -23.34 -8.47 -21.94
C PRO A 101 -21.98 -8.04 -22.53
N ALA A 102 -21.44 -8.84 -23.47
CA ALA A 102 -20.11 -8.72 -24.09
C ALA A 102 -19.78 -7.38 -24.81
N ASN A 103 -20.74 -6.44 -24.91
CA ASN A 103 -20.57 -5.13 -25.56
C ASN A 103 -21.06 -3.97 -24.67
N THR A 104 -21.22 -4.21 -23.38
CA THR A 104 -21.65 -3.15 -22.46
C THR A 104 -20.49 -2.19 -22.24
N VAL A 105 -20.63 -0.97 -22.75
CA VAL A 105 -19.73 0.13 -22.41
C VAL A 105 -20.32 0.80 -21.19
N ALA A 106 -19.72 0.62 -20.01
CA ALA A 106 -20.11 1.45 -18.88
C ALA A 106 -19.63 2.87 -19.16
N ALA A 107 -20.55 3.84 -19.12
CA ALA A 107 -20.22 5.25 -19.12
C ALA A 107 -19.64 5.62 -17.74
N ILE A 108 -18.41 5.19 -17.45
CA ILE A 108 -17.67 5.63 -16.27
C ILE A 108 -17.34 7.10 -16.51
N THR A 109 -18.06 7.99 -15.86
CA THR A 109 -17.74 9.42 -15.94
C THR A 109 -17.55 10.05 -14.58
N GLN A 110 -18.22 9.56 -13.52
CA GLN A 110 -18.06 10.12 -12.17
C GLN A 110 -18.32 9.09 -11.06
N PRO A 111 -17.52 9.11 -9.98
CA PRO A 111 -17.77 8.32 -8.78
C PRO A 111 -19.14 8.61 -8.15
N VAL A 112 -19.78 7.58 -7.60
CA VAL A 112 -21.04 7.74 -6.88
C VAL A 112 -20.80 8.46 -5.56
N ARG A 113 -21.41 9.63 -5.40
CA ARG A 113 -21.43 10.38 -4.14
C ARG A 113 -22.68 10.02 -3.33
N THR A 114 -22.51 9.84 -2.03
CA THR A 114 -23.63 9.61 -1.11
C THR A 114 -24.40 10.91 -0.85
N GLY A 115 -25.59 10.80 -0.25
CA GLY A 115 -26.35 11.97 0.22
C GLY A 115 -25.61 12.81 1.27
N GLU A 116 -24.61 12.23 1.96
CA GLU A 116 -23.74 12.94 2.90
C GLU A 116 -22.56 13.64 2.21
N GLY A 117 -22.28 13.37 0.93
CA GLY A 117 -21.30 14.13 0.12
C GLY A 117 -19.95 13.44 -0.15
N TYR A 118 -19.68 12.28 0.46
CA TYR A 118 -18.46 11.50 0.23
C TYR A 118 -18.62 10.52 -0.94
N ILE A 119 -17.49 10.13 -1.57
CA ILE A 119 -17.49 9.09 -2.61
C ILE A 119 -17.62 7.70 -1.97
N SER A 120 -18.63 6.95 -2.40
CA SER A 120 -18.93 5.62 -1.88
C SER A 120 -18.02 4.53 -2.46
N HIS A 121 -17.82 3.47 -1.68
CA HIS A 121 -17.22 2.21 -2.14
C HIS A 121 -18.24 1.22 -2.70
N ARG A 122 -19.54 1.52 -2.66
CA ARG A 122 -20.63 0.60 -3.06
C ARG A 122 -20.73 0.32 -4.55
N ALA A 123 -20.13 1.16 -5.38
CA ALA A 123 -20.22 1.05 -6.83
C ALA A 123 -18.95 1.62 -7.46
N PHE A 124 -18.57 1.08 -8.61
CA PHE A 124 -17.47 1.61 -9.41
C PHE A 124 -17.97 2.68 -10.36
N GLY A 125 -17.41 3.89 -10.26
CA GLY A 125 -17.81 5.04 -11.09
C GLY A 125 -16.67 6.00 -11.44
N GLY A 126 -15.50 5.85 -10.83
CA GLY A 126 -14.28 6.56 -11.22
C GLY A 126 -13.14 5.62 -11.55
N HIS A 127 -11.92 6.15 -11.57
CA HIS A 127 -10.74 5.37 -11.88
C HIS A 127 -10.42 4.40 -10.75
N CYS A 128 -10.35 3.12 -11.10
CA CYS A 128 -9.89 2.05 -10.23
C CYS A 128 -8.67 1.40 -10.85
N GLY A 129 -7.74 0.91 -10.03
CA GLY A 129 -6.52 0.33 -10.57
C GLY A 129 -5.52 -0.10 -9.52
N LEU A 130 -4.39 -0.57 -10.06
CA LEU A 130 -3.26 -1.07 -9.32
C LEU A 130 -2.00 -0.38 -9.82
N LEU A 131 -1.22 0.20 -8.91
CA LEU A 131 0.16 0.58 -9.16
C LEU A 131 1.07 -0.50 -8.57
N VAL A 132 1.96 -1.03 -9.38
CA VAL A 132 3.09 -1.84 -8.93
C VAL A 132 4.29 -0.92 -8.87
N VAL A 133 4.90 -0.78 -7.69
CA VAL A 133 5.96 0.20 -7.46
C VAL A 133 7.22 -0.50 -6.95
N GLU A 134 8.34 -0.23 -7.62
CA GLU A 134 9.67 -0.54 -7.11
C GLU A 134 10.21 0.68 -6.35
N ALA A 135 10.72 0.46 -5.15
CA ALA A 135 11.38 1.45 -4.32
C ALA A 135 12.87 1.15 -4.25
N GLU A 136 13.70 2.05 -4.78
CA GLU A 136 15.15 2.02 -4.70
C GLU A 136 15.62 2.87 -3.51
N VAL A 137 16.45 2.29 -2.64
CA VAL A 137 17.09 3.02 -1.54
C VAL A 137 18.26 3.86 -2.07
N LEU A 138 18.22 5.17 -1.85
CA LEU A 138 19.28 6.10 -2.29
C LEU A 138 20.28 6.44 -1.18
N THR A 139 19.81 6.45 0.06
CA THR A 139 20.64 6.69 1.26
C THR A 139 20.23 5.66 2.31
N PRO A 140 21.12 5.27 3.25
CA PRO A 140 20.78 4.28 4.27
C PRO A 140 19.41 4.54 4.89
N LEU A 141 18.56 3.52 4.94
CA LEU A 141 17.18 3.63 5.38
C LEU A 141 16.97 2.79 6.63
N HIS A 142 16.48 3.44 7.69
CA HIS A 142 16.07 2.73 8.90
C HIS A 142 14.62 3.04 9.28
N ILE A 143 13.82 1.99 9.34
CA ILE A 143 12.50 1.97 9.95
C ILE A 143 12.59 0.95 11.06
N GLN A 144 12.30 1.39 12.29
CA GLN A 144 12.46 0.54 13.46
C GLN A 144 11.52 -0.67 13.35
N GLU A 145 12.04 -1.86 13.61
CA GLU A 145 11.22 -3.05 13.83
C GLU A 145 10.26 -2.89 15.01
N SER A 146 9.16 -3.65 14.97
CA SER A 146 8.14 -3.61 16.02
C SER A 146 8.49 -4.55 17.18
N GLY A 147 8.06 -4.19 18.40
CA GLY A 147 8.25 -5.04 19.58
C GLY A 147 9.57 -4.78 20.30
N GLU A 148 10.27 -5.84 20.70
CA GLU A 148 11.50 -5.77 21.48
C GLU A 148 12.73 -5.39 20.63
N PRO A 149 13.75 -4.72 21.22
CA PRO A 149 15.04 -4.55 20.56
C PRO A 149 15.64 -5.89 20.13
N SER A 150 16.18 -5.99 18.92
CA SER A 150 16.93 -7.18 18.50
C SER A 150 18.17 -7.43 19.35
N TYR A 151 18.79 -6.38 19.89
CA TYR A 151 20.00 -6.48 20.71
C TYR A 151 19.92 -5.55 21.90
N ARG A 152 20.51 -5.97 23.03
CA ARG A 152 20.61 -5.19 24.25
C ARG A 152 22.00 -5.33 24.84
N ALA A 153 22.53 -4.23 25.38
CA ALA A 153 23.76 -4.21 26.16
C ALA A 153 23.57 -3.34 27.41
N HIS A 154 24.35 -3.61 28.45
CA HIS A 154 24.41 -2.75 29.64
C HIS A 154 25.81 -2.15 29.71
N LEU A 155 25.88 -0.82 29.61
CA LEU A 155 27.10 -0.06 29.76
C LEU A 155 27.13 0.64 31.12
N ALA A 156 28.30 1.18 31.50
CA ALA A 156 28.45 1.92 32.74
C ALA A 156 27.55 3.17 32.80
N ASP A 157 27.22 3.76 31.66
CA ASP A 157 26.37 4.95 31.53
C ASP A 157 24.89 4.63 31.25
N GLY A 158 24.50 3.35 31.16
CA GLY A 158 23.10 2.91 31.06
C GLY A 158 22.84 1.74 30.11
N PRO A 159 21.58 1.29 30.00
CA PRO A 159 21.18 0.27 29.04
C PRO A 159 21.17 0.83 27.62
N VAL A 160 21.60 0.01 26.65
CA VAL A 160 21.64 0.35 25.22
C VAL A 160 20.88 -0.69 24.42
N ASN A 161 20.03 -0.21 23.51
CA ASN A 161 19.20 -1.05 22.64
C ASN A 161 19.64 -0.89 21.18
N GLY A 162 19.87 -2.02 20.52
CA GLY A 162 20.10 -2.11 19.08
C GLY A 162 18.83 -2.57 18.37
N TRP A 163 18.39 -1.78 17.40
CA TRP A 163 17.19 -2.08 16.62
C TRP A 163 17.54 -2.50 15.20
N ASP A 164 16.97 -3.61 14.77
CA ASP A 164 17.06 -4.00 13.37
C ASP A 164 16.05 -3.20 12.51
N PHE A 165 16.23 -3.27 11.19
CA PHE A 165 15.25 -2.78 10.25
C PHE A 165 13.94 -3.58 10.35
N PHE A 166 12.81 -2.93 10.06
CA PHE A 166 11.51 -3.57 10.08
C PHE A 166 11.48 -4.86 9.26
N SER A 167 11.03 -5.94 9.90
CA SER A 167 10.86 -7.25 9.30
C SER A 167 9.49 -7.83 9.64
N MET A 168 9.02 -8.73 8.79
CA MET A 168 7.80 -9.53 8.99
C MET A 168 8.09 -10.66 9.99
N ALA A 169 8.34 -10.29 11.25
CA ALA A 169 8.75 -11.21 12.31
C ALA A 169 7.96 -10.95 13.61
N PRO A 170 7.90 -11.94 14.53
CA PRO A 170 7.26 -11.77 15.83
C PRO A 170 7.84 -10.58 16.64
N PRO A 171 7.02 -9.93 17.47
CA PRO A 171 7.45 -8.79 18.27
C PRO A 171 8.48 -9.18 19.36
N GLU A 172 8.49 -10.44 19.80
CA GLU A 172 9.47 -10.95 20.78
C GLU A 172 10.76 -11.38 20.08
N ALA A 173 11.90 -10.86 20.53
CA ALA A 173 13.18 -11.05 19.82
C ALA A 173 13.60 -12.53 19.75
N ALA A 174 13.30 -13.31 20.79
CA ALA A 174 13.63 -14.73 20.89
C ALA A 174 12.91 -15.62 19.86
N HIS A 175 11.79 -15.16 19.31
CA HIS A 175 10.98 -15.91 18.35
C HIS A 175 11.22 -15.47 16.90
N ARG A 176 12.18 -14.56 16.65
CA ARG A 176 12.47 -14.07 15.30
C ARG A 176 13.40 -15.06 14.58
N PRO A 177 13.11 -15.40 13.31
CA PRO A 177 14.01 -16.24 12.52
C PRO A 177 15.32 -15.50 12.21
N GLU A 178 16.39 -16.26 11.97
CA GLU A 178 17.67 -15.71 11.50
C GLU A 178 17.53 -15.09 10.11
N ALA A 179 16.88 -15.81 9.19
CA ALA A 179 16.50 -15.30 7.88
C ALA A 179 15.23 -14.44 8.02
N ARG A 180 15.40 -13.11 7.94
CA ARG A 180 14.32 -12.14 8.11
C ARG A 180 13.83 -11.64 6.76
N THR A 181 12.50 -11.56 6.60
CA THR A 181 11.88 -10.85 5.48
C THR A 181 11.74 -9.39 5.85
N TYR A 182 12.60 -8.54 5.32
CA TYR A 182 12.55 -7.09 5.56
C TYR A 182 11.55 -6.41 4.66
N ALA A 183 10.87 -5.39 5.19
CA ALA A 183 9.85 -4.68 4.44
C ALA A 183 9.77 -3.19 4.78
N LEU A 184 9.39 -2.38 3.81
CA LEU A 184 8.81 -1.07 4.06
C LEU A 184 7.39 -1.28 4.62
N PRO A 185 7.07 -0.81 5.85
CA PRO A 185 5.74 -0.97 6.39
C PRO A 185 4.71 -0.22 5.55
N SER A 186 3.58 -0.88 5.27
CA SER A 186 2.44 -0.31 4.52
C SER A 186 1.98 1.04 5.10
N LEU A 187 1.85 1.13 6.42
CA LEU A 187 1.42 2.36 7.10
C LEU A 187 2.45 3.50 6.99
N SER A 188 3.75 3.17 6.96
CA SER A 188 4.82 4.17 6.78
C SER A 188 4.82 4.71 5.35
N LEU A 189 4.65 3.83 4.35
CA LEU A 189 4.49 4.22 2.95
C LEU A 189 3.23 5.08 2.76
N ARG A 190 2.09 4.62 3.26
CA ARG A 190 0.81 5.36 3.20
C ARG A 190 0.92 6.73 3.87
N GLY A 191 1.51 6.81 5.07
CA GLY A 191 1.69 8.07 5.79
C GLY A 191 2.59 9.06 5.06
N MET A 192 3.67 8.58 4.44
CA MET A 192 4.57 9.39 3.62
C MET A 192 3.88 9.91 2.36
N LEU A 193 3.22 9.03 1.59
CA LEU A 193 2.48 9.41 0.38
C LEU A 193 1.36 10.39 0.70
N ARG A 194 0.59 10.11 1.77
CA ARG A 194 -0.45 11.01 2.27
C ARG A 194 0.12 12.39 2.59
N HIS A 195 1.26 12.47 3.27
CA HIS A 195 1.87 13.76 3.64
C HIS A 195 2.23 14.60 2.41
N ILE A 196 2.85 13.99 1.39
CA ILE A 196 3.16 14.70 0.14
C ILE A 196 1.86 15.07 -0.59
N TYR A 197 0.86 14.19 -0.62
CA TYR A 197 -0.44 14.46 -1.22
C TYR A 197 -1.18 15.61 -0.53
N THR A 198 -1.14 15.70 0.80
CA THR A 198 -1.70 16.82 1.57
C THR A 198 -1.11 18.14 1.11
N ILE A 199 0.21 18.19 0.87
CA ILE A 199 0.87 19.38 0.35
C ILE A 199 0.47 19.60 -1.12
N ALA A 200 0.50 18.57 -1.97
CA ALA A 200 0.16 18.67 -3.38
C ALA A 200 -1.29 19.14 -3.63
N SER A 201 -2.21 18.82 -2.72
CA SER A 201 -3.63 19.18 -2.80
C SER A 201 -3.99 20.43 -1.98
N ASP A 202 -3.04 21.03 -1.28
CA ASP A 202 -3.26 22.16 -0.37
C ASP A 202 -4.28 21.90 0.75
N ALA A 203 -4.30 20.68 1.29
CA ALA A 203 -5.24 20.23 2.33
C ALA A 203 -4.85 20.78 3.73
N ARG A 204 -4.87 22.11 3.88
CA ARG A 204 -4.58 22.82 5.15
C ARG A 204 -5.74 22.81 6.13
N GLN A 205 -6.96 22.80 5.60
CA GLN A 205 -8.17 22.86 6.42
C GLN A 205 -8.45 21.48 7.02
N GLU A 206 -8.75 21.45 8.31
CA GLU A 206 -9.23 20.22 8.97
C GLU A 206 -10.60 19.84 8.42
N SER A 207 -10.83 18.55 8.24
CA SER A 207 -12.13 18.02 7.89
C SER A 207 -13.12 18.19 9.04
N GLN A 208 -14.27 18.81 8.77
CA GLN A 208 -15.27 19.13 9.79
C GLN A 208 -16.17 17.92 10.10
N ASP A 209 -16.64 17.29 9.04
CA ASP A 209 -17.57 16.16 9.05
C ASP A 209 -17.35 15.33 7.79
N ILE A 210 -17.95 14.13 7.73
CA ILE A 210 -17.80 13.19 6.62
C ILE A 210 -18.22 13.76 5.26
N GLY A 211 -19.07 14.79 5.22
CA GLY A 211 -19.48 15.48 4.00
C GLY A 211 -18.56 16.62 3.58
N ARG A 212 -17.65 17.04 4.45
CA ARG A 212 -16.75 18.18 4.26
C ARG A 212 -15.31 17.77 4.58
N LEU A 213 -14.85 16.76 3.85
CA LEU A 213 -13.48 16.27 3.94
C LEU A 213 -12.54 17.15 3.11
N ASN A 214 -11.35 17.42 3.64
CA ASN A 214 -10.28 17.94 2.81
C ASN A 214 -9.81 16.88 1.78
N PRO A 215 -9.10 17.28 0.72
CA PRO A 215 -8.71 16.35 -0.34
C PRO A 215 -7.88 15.13 0.13
N ALA A 216 -7.02 15.30 1.13
CA ALA A 216 -6.19 14.21 1.64
C ALA A 216 -7.01 13.20 2.47
N ASP A 217 -7.92 13.68 3.30
CA ASP A 217 -8.86 12.88 4.09
C ASP A 217 -9.83 12.11 3.19
N HIS A 218 -10.32 12.77 2.14
CA HIS A 218 -11.21 12.17 1.15
C HIS A 218 -10.57 10.98 0.39
N LEU A 219 -9.25 11.01 0.19
CA LEU A 219 -8.52 9.96 -0.51
C LEU A 219 -7.94 8.90 0.44
N PHE A 220 -7.24 9.34 1.48
CA PHE A 220 -6.52 8.46 2.41
C PHE A 220 -7.32 8.09 3.65
N GLY A 221 -8.60 8.48 3.74
CA GLY A 221 -9.48 8.17 4.87
C GLY A 221 -9.37 9.15 6.03
N TRP A 222 -10.38 9.14 6.89
CA TRP A 222 -10.56 10.09 7.98
C TRP A 222 -11.28 9.45 9.17
N VAL A 223 -10.91 9.87 10.37
CA VAL A 223 -11.61 9.51 11.61
C VAL A 223 -11.91 10.79 12.36
N GLY A 224 -13.18 11.16 12.38
CA GLY A 224 -13.73 12.33 13.03
C GLY A 224 -14.20 12.08 14.46
N LYS A 225 -14.85 13.11 15.01
CA LYS A 225 -15.47 13.06 16.34
C LYS A 225 -16.95 12.74 16.22
N GLY A 226 -17.44 11.82 17.04
CA GLY A 226 -18.85 11.47 17.11
C GLY A 226 -19.23 10.20 16.34
N PRO A 227 -20.48 9.74 16.48
CA PRO A 227 -20.95 8.51 15.85
C PRO A 227 -20.98 8.65 14.33
N ASN A 228 -20.61 7.59 13.61
CA ASN A 228 -20.66 7.51 12.15
C ASN A 228 -19.83 8.59 11.40
N GLN A 229 -18.82 9.16 12.06
CA GLN A 229 -17.86 10.11 11.50
C GLN A 229 -16.52 9.42 11.23
N ALA A 230 -16.53 8.38 10.42
CA ALA A 230 -15.32 7.72 9.94
C ALA A 230 -15.50 7.38 8.47
N LEU A 231 -14.43 7.47 7.70
CA LEU A 231 -14.40 7.09 6.29
C LEU A 231 -13.10 6.35 6.02
N THR A 232 -13.19 5.14 5.48
CA THR A 232 -12.01 4.46 4.95
C THR A 232 -11.58 5.04 3.62
N GLY A 233 -10.27 5.20 3.48
CA GLY A 233 -9.66 5.74 2.27
C GLY A 233 -9.90 4.87 1.05
N ARG A 234 -9.81 5.51 -0.12
CA ARG A 234 -9.90 4.92 -1.46
C ARG A 234 -8.52 4.54 -2.02
N VAL A 235 -7.52 4.47 -1.15
CA VAL A 235 -6.16 4.02 -1.48
C VAL A 235 -5.69 3.03 -0.43
N SER A 236 -5.21 1.89 -0.90
CA SER A 236 -4.55 0.85 -0.11
C SER A 236 -3.11 0.72 -0.52
N VAL A 237 -2.20 0.56 0.45
CA VAL A 237 -0.76 0.42 0.19
C VAL A 237 -0.29 -0.87 0.82
N GLY A 238 0.34 -1.74 0.03
CA GLY A 238 0.93 -2.98 0.49
C GLY A 238 2.26 -2.78 1.24
N PHE A 239 2.79 -3.85 1.82
CA PHE A 239 4.16 -3.87 2.33
C PHE A 239 5.15 -3.85 1.16
N GLY A 240 6.25 -3.11 1.30
CA GLY A 240 7.36 -3.12 0.34
C GLY A 240 8.40 -4.15 0.70
N LEU A 241 8.25 -5.37 0.20
CA LEU A 241 9.18 -6.46 0.49
C LEU A 241 10.50 -6.22 -0.22
N PHE A 242 11.61 -6.29 0.52
CA PHE A 242 12.95 -6.18 -0.04
C PHE A 242 13.39 -7.51 -0.66
N GLN A 243 14.07 -7.41 -1.80
CA GLN A 243 14.79 -8.53 -2.41
C GLN A 243 16.23 -8.52 -1.87
N GLU A 244 16.55 -9.46 -0.98
CA GLU A 244 17.91 -9.69 -0.45
C GLU A 244 18.68 -8.39 -0.11
N PRO A 245 18.16 -7.56 0.80
CA PRO A 245 18.73 -6.24 1.03
C PRO A 245 20.11 -6.33 1.66
N THR A 246 20.99 -5.39 1.32
CA THR A 246 22.26 -5.21 2.04
C THR A 246 22.02 -4.39 3.29
N LEU A 247 22.59 -4.83 4.41
CA LEU A 247 22.40 -4.22 5.72
C LEU A 247 23.73 -3.75 6.31
N ALA A 248 23.71 -2.66 7.08
CA ALA A 248 24.81 -2.30 7.96
C ALA A 248 24.32 -1.66 9.26
N TRP A 249 25.12 -1.79 10.31
CA TRP A 249 24.90 -1.09 11.57
C TRP A 249 25.34 0.37 11.47
N PHE A 250 24.60 1.23 12.15
CA PHE A 250 24.92 2.64 12.30
C PHE A 250 24.84 3.05 13.76
N LYS A 251 25.81 3.86 14.17
CA LYS A 251 25.82 4.62 15.42
C LYS A 251 25.55 6.08 15.10
N VAL A 252 24.56 6.66 15.76
CA VAL A 252 24.24 8.10 15.69
C VAL A 252 24.25 8.69 17.10
N PRO A 253 25.23 9.53 17.46
CA PRO A 253 25.26 10.24 18.73
C PRO A 253 24.01 11.11 18.95
N TYR A 254 23.58 11.25 20.20
CA TYR A 254 22.50 12.14 20.61
C TYR A 254 22.98 13.11 21.70
N PRO A 255 22.57 14.40 21.67
CA PRO A 255 21.74 15.06 20.66
C PRO A 255 22.52 15.43 19.39
N TYR A 256 21.85 15.38 18.24
CA TYR A 256 22.44 15.69 16.92
C TYR A 256 21.99 17.05 16.33
N GLY A 257 21.25 17.87 17.09
CA GLY A 257 20.70 19.15 16.60
C GLY A 257 21.75 20.23 16.26
N ALA A 258 22.98 20.08 16.78
CA ALA A 258 24.09 20.98 16.48
C ALA A 258 24.58 20.89 15.03
N TRP A 259 24.35 19.77 14.34
CA TRP A 259 24.75 19.59 12.94
C TRP A 259 23.78 20.28 12.02
N THR A 260 24.26 20.99 11.00
CA THR A 260 23.46 21.61 9.94
C THR A 260 24.13 21.37 8.59
N TYR A 261 23.36 21.37 7.51
CA TYR A 261 23.89 21.27 6.16
C TYR A 261 23.63 22.59 5.44
N ALA A 262 24.71 23.33 5.18
CA ALA A 262 24.69 24.66 4.60
C ALA A 262 25.86 24.82 3.62
N GLY A 263 25.60 25.44 2.47
CA GLY A 263 26.62 25.65 1.44
C GLY A 263 27.21 24.35 0.86
N GLY A 264 26.43 23.26 0.82
CA GLY A 264 26.87 21.96 0.30
C GLY A 264 27.70 21.12 1.27
N ALA A 265 27.85 21.54 2.53
CA ALA A 265 28.64 20.81 3.53
C ALA A 265 27.94 20.74 4.90
N TRP A 266 28.27 19.69 5.65
CA TRP A 266 27.89 19.54 7.04
C TRP A 266 28.75 20.44 7.94
N GLN A 267 28.11 21.20 8.83
CA GLN A 267 28.74 22.14 9.75
C GLN A 267 28.19 21.92 11.15
N GLN A 268 29.01 22.14 12.17
CA GLN A 268 28.59 22.05 13.56
C GLN A 268 28.41 23.46 14.14
N ARG A 269 27.22 23.76 14.65
CA ARG A 269 26.88 24.99 15.36
C ARG A 269 27.00 24.77 16.88
N ALA A 270 27.18 25.86 17.63
CA ALA A 270 27.31 25.80 19.09
C ALA A 270 26.09 25.16 19.77
N SER A 271 24.87 25.45 19.29
CA SER A 271 23.64 24.79 19.69
C SER A 271 22.50 25.19 18.74
N GLY A 272 21.41 24.42 18.72
CA GLY A 272 20.22 24.75 17.95
C GLY A 272 19.36 23.52 17.63
N PRO A 273 18.09 23.74 17.23
CA PRO A 273 17.26 22.67 16.68
C PRO A 273 17.77 22.25 15.30
N ALA A 274 17.49 21.00 14.93
CA ALA A 274 17.67 20.52 13.57
C ALA A 274 16.82 21.34 12.59
N ASP A 275 17.42 21.83 11.50
CA ASP A 275 16.70 22.58 10.47
C ASP A 275 15.66 21.69 9.77
N ALA A 276 14.46 22.22 9.59
CA ALA A 276 13.44 21.58 8.78
C ALA A 276 12.83 22.59 7.82
N LEU A 277 12.61 22.15 6.58
CA LEU A 277 11.94 22.97 5.58
C LEU A 277 10.44 22.93 5.85
N HIS A 278 9.79 24.08 5.77
CA HIS A 278 8.34 24.18 5.92
C HIS A 278 7.73 24.74 4.64
N ILE A 279 6.82 23.99 4.04
CA ILE A 279 6.01 24.49 2.92
C ILE A 279 4.77 25.17 3.50
N ALA A 280 4.48 26.38 2.99
CA ALA A 280 3.39 27.24 3.46
C ALA A 280 3.39 27.52 4.98
N GLY A 281 4.55 27.40 5.64
CA GLY A 281 4.68 27.56 7.10
C GLY A 281 4.04 26.45 7.94
N THR A 282 3.52 25.39 7.32
CA THR A 282 2.75 24.34 8.01
C THR A 282 3.40 22.97 7.86
N TRP A 283 3.72 22.55 6.63
CA TRP A 283 4.12 21.18 6.39
C TRP A 283 5.63 21.01 6.40
N ARG A 284 6.10 20.25 7.38
CA ARG A 284 7.51 19.95 7.57
C ARG A 284 7.99 18.90 6.57
N LEU A 285 9.10 19.16 5.90
CA LEU A 285 9.86 18.22 5.06
C LEU A 285 11.34 18.23 5.46
N PHE A 286 12.02 17.13 5.15
CA PHE A 286 13.45 16.96 5.38
C PHE A 286 14.17 16.89 4.03
N PRO A 287 15.00 17.87 3.68
CA PRO A 287 15.73 17.87 2.41
C PRO A 287 16.61 16.63 2.23
N HIS A 288 16.87 16.27 0.97
CA HIS A 288 17.85 15.24 0.62
C HIS A 288 19.27 15.80 0.73
N ARG A 289 20.11 15.07 1.45
CA ARG A 289 21.47 15.49 1.83
C ARG A 289 22.34 14.24 1.97
N PRO A 290 23.64 14.33 1.69
CA PRO A 290 24.58 13.27 2.05
C PRO A 290 24.53 12.94 3.54
N LEU A 291 24.98 11.74 3.89
CA LEU A 291 25.02 11.28 5.27
C LEU A 291 25.86 12.23 6.15
N ALA A 292 25.34 12.59 7.33
CA ALA A 292 26.09 13.42 8.27
C ALA A 292 27.34 12.69 8.80
N PRO A 293 28.50 13.36 8.96
CA PRO A 293 29.74 12.72 9.42
C PRO A 293 29.64 12.04 10.80
N ILE A 294 28.68 12.46 11.63
CA ILE A 294 28.42 11.83 12.94
C ILE A 294 27.68 10.49 12.86
N ALA A 295 27.08 10.17 11.72
CA ALA A 295 26.46 8.87 11.50
C ALA A 295 27.54 7.90 11.03
N VAL A 296 28.02 7.08 11.97
CA VAL A 296 29.15 6.18 11.73
C VAL A 296 28.61 4.80 11.43
N GLN A 297 28.96 4.26 10.27
CA GLN A 297 28.70 2.85 9.95
C GLN A 297 29.61 1.96 10.80
N GLN A 298 29.05 0.86 11.33
CA GLN A 298 29.74 -0.14 12.13
C GLN A 298 29.59 -1.50 11.45
N GLU A 299 30.57 -2.39 11.67
CA GLU A 299 30.52 -3.77 11.16
C GLU A 299 29.45 -4.59 11.91
N ASP A 300 29.33 -4.39 13.22
CA ASP A 300 28.37 -5.09 14.08
C ASP A 300 27.82 -4.19 15.20
N PHE A 301 26.88 -4.71 15.99
CA PHE A 301 26.35 -4.05 17.18
C PHE A 301 27.42 -3.95 18.28
N GLN A 302 28.16 -2.85 18.26
CA GLN A 302 29.20 -2.53 19.23
C GLN A 302 28.85 -1.22 19.96
N PRO A 303 27.95 -1.28 20.96
CA PRO A 303 27.57 -0.12 21.74
C PRO A 303 28.68 0.29 22.71
N ASP A 304 28.99 1.58 22.73
CA ASP A 304 30.05 2.18 23.54
C ASP A 304 29.56 3.36 24.40
N THR A 305 28.33 3.85 24.18
CA THR A 305 27.68 4.81 25.06
C THR A 305 26.16 4.70 25.01
N ALA A 306 25.48 4.98 26.12
CA ALA A 306 24.04 5.15 26.17
C ALA A 306 23.55 6.47 25.51
N GLN A 307 24.46 7.40 25.21
CA GLN A 307 24.16 8.67 24.52
C GLN A 307 24.24 8.55 22.99
N ALA A 308 23.89 7.40 22.44
CA ALA A 308 23.81 7.17 21.00
C ALA A 308 22.67 6.21 20.64
N ASN A 309 22.17 6.34 19.41
CA ASN A 309 21.24 5.41 18.81
C ASN A 309 22.01 4.41 17.95
N TYR A 310 21.74 3.11 18.14
CA TYR A 310 22.32 2.03 17.38
C TYR A 310 21.22 1.31 16.61
N PHE A 311 21.38 1.22 15.30
CA PHE A 311 20.36 0.61 14.46
C PHE A 311 20.95 0.04 13.17
N ARG A 312 20.31 -1.00 12.64
CA ARG A 312 20.64 -1.55 11.33
C ARG A 312 19.81 -0.86 10.25
N ALA A 313 20.45 -0.45 9.16
CA ALA A 313 19.81 0.20 8.03
C ALA A 313 19.97 -0.62 6.76
N ILE A 314 18.97 -0.55 5.89
CA ILE A 314 19.05 -1.01 4.51
C ILE A 314 19.95 -0.04 3.74
N LEU A 315 20.97 -0.57 3.06
CA LEU A 315 21.95 0.23 2.32
C LEU A 315 21.44 0.65 0.93
N PRO A 316 22.03 1.72 0.36
CA PRO A 316 21.73 2.17 -0.99
C PRO A 316 21.83 1.06 -2.06
N GLY A 317 20.99 1.15 -3.08
CA GLY A 317 20.88 0.16 -4.17
C GLY A 317 19.94 -1.01 -3.87
N SER A 318 19.58 -1.23 -2.60
CA SER A 318 18.57 -2.23 -2.24
C SER A 318 17.20 -1.83 -2.78
N ARG A 319 16.43 -2.81 -3.26
CA ARG A 319 15.13 -2.61 -3.89
C ARG A 319 14.02 -3.31 -3.12
N ALA A 320 12.90 -2.62 -2.96
CA ALA A 320 11.67 -3.18 -2.44
C ALA A 320 10.54 -3.08 -3.47
N ARG A 321 9.61 -4.02 -3.46
CA ARG A 321 8.41 -3.97 -4.32
C ARG A 321 7.15 -3.96 -3.48
N PHE A 322 6.25 -3.02 -3.78
CA PHE A 322 4.93 -2.92 -3.17
C PHE A 322 3.86 -2.59 -4.20
N THR A 323 2.62 -2.61 -3.74
CA THR A 323 1.46 -2.25 -4.55
C THR A 323 0.69 -1.08 -3.92
N ILE A 324 0.07 -0.27 -4.76
CA ILE A 324 -0.92 0.73 -4.37
C ILE A 324 -2.19 0.43 -5.15
N ARG A 325 -3.24 -0.01 -4.47
CA ARG A 325 -4.56 -0.16 -5.07
C ARG A 325 -5.38 1.09 -4.81
N PHE A 326 -6.18 1.50 -5.78
CA PHE A 326 -7.05 2.67 -5.68
C PHE A 326 -8.38 2.45 -6.37
N TRP A 327 -9.41 3.16 -5.89
CA TRP A 327 -10.78 2.96 -6.35
C TRP A 327 -11.50 4.29 -6.46
N ASN A 328 -12.34 4.42 -7.49
CA ASN A 328 -13.23 5.56 -7.67
C ASN A 328 -12.53 6.92 -7.58
N LEU A 329 -11.31 7.02 -8.09
CA LEU A 329 -10.60 8.31 -8.12
C LEU A 329 -11.18 9.19 -9.22
N GLU A 330 -11.34 10.47 -8.91
CA GLU A 330 -11.57 11.48 -9.92
C GLU A 330 -10.28 11.76 -10.71
N ASP A 331 -10.38 12.33 -11.91
CA ASP A 331 -9.22 12.62 -12.78
C ASP A 331 -8.11 13.39 -12.04
N GLU A 332 -8.49 14.46 -11.34
CA GLU A 332 -7.55 15.29 -10.59
C GLU A 332 -6.90 14.52 -9.43
N GLU A 333 -7.66 13.63 -8.78
CA GLU A 333 -7.15 12.79 -7.69
C GLU A 333 -6.14 11.76 -8.20
N LEU A 334 -6.43 11.12 -9.33
CA LEU A 334 -5.54 10.16 -9.97
C LEU A 334 -4.25 10.84 -10.46
N ARG A 335 -4.35 11.95 -11.20
CA ARG A 335 -3.18 12.73 -11.67
C ARG A 335 -2.27 13.11 -10.50
N ARG A 336 -2.85 13.61 -9.41
CA ARG A 336 -2.10 14.00 -8.22
C ARG A 336 -1.49 12.80 -7.50
N LEU A 337 -2.22 11.69 -7.37
CA LEU A 337 -1.69 10.46 -6.77
C LEU A 337 -0.49 9.95 -7.56
N LEU A 338 -0.61 9.88 -8.89
CA LEU A 338 0.47 9.43 -9.77
C LEU A 338 1.70 10.33 -9.67
N TRP A 339 1.50 11.66 -9.66
CA TRP A 339 2.62 12.58 -9.44
C TRP A 339 3.30 12.34 -8.10
N VAL A 340 2.54 12.18 -7.01
CA VAL A 340 3.08 11.95 -5.66
C VAL A 340 3.82 10.62 -5.55
N VAL A 341 3.39 9.59 -6.29
CA VAL A 341 4.01 8.26 -6.27
C VAL A 341 5.24 8.21 -7.15
N ALA A 342 5.16 8.66 -8.40
CA ALA A 342 6.29 8.60 -9.34
C ALA A 342 7.37 9.63 -9.03
N LEU A 343 6.94 10.86 -8.72
CA LEU A 343 7.76 12.07 -8.74
C LEU A 343 8.53 12.25 -10.06
N GLU A 344 9.16 13.40 -10.24
CA GLU A 344 10.05 13.65 -11.38
C GLU A 344 11.43 12.99 -11.12
N PRO A 345 12.23 12.67 -12.16
CA PRO A 345 13.46 11.88 -12.01
C PRO A 345 14.50 12.42 -11.01
N ASP A 346 14.57 13.74 -10.85
CA ASP A 346 15.47 14.46 -9.94
C ASP A 346 14.94 14.57 -8.49
N LEU A 347 13.74 14.06 -8.23
CA LEU A 347 13.09 14.10 -6.93
C LEU A 347 13.11 12.73 -6.25
N ALA A 348 12.99 12.72 -4.93
CA ALA A 348 12.94 11.50 -4.14
C ALA A 348 11.95 11.63 -2.96
N HIS A 349 11.56 10.47 -2.44
CA HIS A 349 10.78 10.35 -1.21
C HIS A 349 11.70 10.25 0.01
N LYS A 350 11.20 10.63 1.19
CA LYS A 350 11.97 10.65 2.43
C LYS A 350 11.21 10.02 3.61
N MET A 351 11.67 8.86 4.10
CA MET A 351 11.00 8.13 5.18
C MET A 351 11.97 7.58 6.24
N GLY A 352 11.42 7.00 7.32
CA GLY A 352 12.20 6.39 8.39
C GLY A 352 12.76 7.37 9.42
N LYS A 353 13.72 6.90 10.22
CA LYS A 353 14.40 7.65 11.28
C LYS A 353 15.62 8.40 10.75
N HIS A 354 16.07 9.38 11.52
CA HIS A 354 17.28 10.17 11.23
C HIS A 354 17.28 10.88 9.86
N ARG A 355 16.10 11.13 9.28
CA ARG A 355 15.93 11.83 7.99
C ARG A 355 16.72 13.14 7.89
N TYR A 356 16.80 13.85 9.02
CA TYR A 356 17.58 15.07 9.14
C TYR A 356 19.05 14.87 8.76
N LEU A 357 19.66 13.75 9.18
CA LEU A 357 21.09 13.43 9.03
C LEU A 357 21.41 12.76 7.68
N GLY A 358 20.52 12.86 6.70
CA GLY A 358 20.73 12.29 5.36
C GLY A 358 20.18 10.88 5.15
N PHE A 359 19.57 10.24 6.17
CA PHE A 359 18.97 8.91 6.01
C PHE A 359 17.65 8.93 5.24
N GLY A 360 17.31 7.78 4.66
CA GLY A 360 15.94 7.40 4.26
C GLY A 360 15.38 8.04 3.00
N SER A 361 16.25 8.48 2.09
CA SER A 361 15.90 8.87 0.72
C SER A 361 15.63 7.62 -0.14
N LEU A 362 14.53 7.65 -0.91
CA LEU A 362 14.05 6.57 -1.76
C LEU A 362 13.60 7.13 -3.12
N ARG A 363 13.81 6.38 -4.19
CA ARG A 363 13.20 6.65 -5.50
C ARG A 363 12.16 5.59 -5.82
N PHE A 364 11.00 6.02 -6.29
CA PHE A 364 9.94 5.12 -6.71
C PHE A 364 9.87 5.03 -8.23
N HIS A 365 9.65 3.82 -8.73
CA HIS A 365 9.46 3.53 -10.13
C HIS A 365 8.17 2.74 -10.30
N ILE A 366 7.16 3.37 -10.89
CA ILE A 366 5.92 2.68 -11.27
C ILE A 366 6.26 1.73 -12.42
N GLN A 367 5.91 0.46 -12.23
CA GLN A 367 6.26 -0.63 -13.13
C GLN A 367 5.19 -0.84 -14.22
N PRO A 368 5.54 -1.46 -15.36
CA PRO A 368 4.60 -1.70 -16.47
C PRO A 368 3.38 -2.57 -16.13
N GLN A 369 3.42 -3.33 -15.04
CA GLN A 369 2.27 -4.12 -14.57
C GLN A 369 1.16 -3.25 -13.93
N SER A 370 1.41 -1.94 -13.79
CA SER A 370 0.43 -0.99 -13.29
C SER A 370 -0.66 -0.74 -14.33
N HIS A 371 -1.92 -0.74 -13.90
CA HIS A 371 -3.06 -0.67 -14.81
C HIS A 371 -4.27 0.01 -14.16
N LEU A 372 -5.16 0.51 -15.02
CA LEU A 372 -6.54 0.84 -14.70
C LEU A 372 -7.44 -0.36 -14.99
N VAL A 373 -8.57 -0.46 -14.27
CA VAL A 373 -9.53 -1.55 -14.44
C VAL A 373 -10.75 -1.06 -15.22
N ASP A 374 -11.03 -1.71 -16.35
CA ASP A 374 -12.30 -1.61 -17.06
C ASP A 374 -13.29 -2.63 -16.48
N TRP A 375 -14.07 -2.19 -15.49
CA TRP A 375 -15.05 -3.04 -14.82
C TRP A 375 -16.14 -3.58 -15.75
N ALA A 376 -16.48 -2.84 -16.81
CA ALA A 376 -17.49 -3.28 -17.76
C ALA A 376 -16.97 -4.43 -18.61
N ALA A 377 -15.75 -4.29 -19.14
CA ALA A 377 -15.09 -5.37 -19.86
C ALA A 377 -14.88 -6.58 -18.95
N ARG A 378 -14.43 -6.36 -17.70
CA ARG A 378 -14.21 -7.43 -16.72
C ARG A 378 -15.47 -8.23 -16.44
N TYR A 379 -16.55 -7.57 -16.02
CA TYR A 379 -17.81 -8.25 -15.70
C TYR A 379 -18.56 -8.75 -16.93
N ALA A 380 -18.16 -8.33 -18.12
CA ALA A 380 -18.58 -8.93 -19.38
C ALA A 380 -17.80 -10.20 -19.76
N GLY A 381 -16.90 -10.68 -18.90
CA GLY A 381 -16.11 -11.90 -19.11
C GLY A 381 -14.93 -11.72 -20.06
N ALA A 382 -14.45 -10.49 -20.26
CA ALA A 382 -13.23 -10.26 -21.03
C ALA A 382 -12.00 -10.86 -20.34
N PRO A 383 -10.96 -11.26 -21.09
CA PRO A 383 -9.70 -11.71 -20.51
C PRO A 383 -8.95 -10.56 -19.83
N GLU A 384 -8.02 -10.90 -18.94
CA GLU A 384 -7.27 -9.96 -18.09
C GLU A 384 -6.58 -8.85 -18.87
N GLU A 385 -5.95 -9.19 -20.00
CA GLU A 385 -5.22 -8.25 -20.85
C GLU A 385 -6.13 -7.21 -21.51
N ARG A 386 -7.44 -7.45 -21.54
CA ARG A 386 -8.42 -6.55 -22.14
C ARG A 386 -9.03 -5.60 -21.12
N TRP A 387 -9.29 -6.05 -19.90
CA TRP A 387 -9.85 -5.18 -18.86
C TRP A 387 -8.79 -4.51 -17.98
N GLN A 388 -7.55 -5.02 -17.95
CA GLN A 388 -6.41 -4.29 -17.40
C GLN A 388 -5.86 -3.34 -18.45
N GLN A 389 -6.27 -2.09 -18.37
CA GLN A 389 -5.80 -1.04 -19.27
C GLN A 389 -4.42 -0.55 -18.80
N PRO A 390 -3.35 -0.72 -19.58
CA PRO A 390 -2.02 -0.27 -19.20
C PRO A 390 -2.00 1.21 -18.86
N LEU A 391 -1.26 1.57 -17.80
CA LEU A 391 -1.16 2.95 -17.37
C LEU A 391 -0.08 3.70 -18.17
N ASP A 392 -0.50 4.61 -19.06
CA ASP A 392 0.40 5.57 -19.73
C ASP A 392 0.72 6.74 -18.79
N LEU A 393 1.82 6.63 -18.04
CA LEU A 393 2.20 7.63 -17.05
C LEU A 393 2.40 9.02 -17.63
N ASP A 394 2.98 9.15 -18.82
CA ASP A 394 3.26 10.44 -19.43
C ASP A 394 1.98 11.20 -19.78
N ALA A 395 0.91 10.48 -20.15
CA ALA A 395 -0.41 11.05 -20.36
C ALA A 395 -1.10 11.54 -19.07
N TRP A 396 -0.73 10.96 -17.92
CA TRP A 396 -1.35 11.26 -16.62
C TRP A 396 -0.57 12.23 -15.75
N LEU A 397 0.76 12.36 -15.95
CA LEU A 397 1.58 13.26 -15.16
C LEU A 397 1.33 14.72 -15.54
N ASP A 398 0.60 15.43 -14.68
CA ASP A 398 0.27 16.84 -14.88
C ASP A 398 0.67 17.68 -13.64
N PRO A 399 1.78 18.42 -13.70
CA PRO A 399 2.18 19.31 -12.62
C PRO A 399 1.16 20.39 -12.25
N ASN A 400 0.22 20.73 -13.14
CA ASN A 400 -0.76 21.79 -12.88
C ASN A 400 -1.75 21.45 -11.77
N VAL A 401 -1.98 20.16 -11.49
CA VAL A 401 -2.85 19.72 -10.38
C VAL A 401 -2.15 19.73 -9.01
N VAL A 402 -0.86 20.10 -8.98
CA VAL A 402 -0.01 20.15 -7.78
C VAL A 402 0.13 21.59 -7.29
N ARG A 403 -0.56 21.92 -6.21
CA ARG A 403 -0.68 23.31 -5.70
C ARG A 403 0.65 23.95 -5.30
N HIS A 404 1.47 23.22 -4.53
CA HIS A 404 2.78 23.70 -4.04
C HIS A 404 3.95 23.13 -4.87
N TYR A 405 3.75 22.92 -6.18
CA TYR A 405 4.69 22.21 -7.06
C TYR A 405 6.14 22.71 -6.95
N ARG A 406 6.39 24.03 -7.08
CA ARG A 406 7.76 24.58 -7.01
C ARG A 406 8.43 24.31 -5.67
N ALA A 407 7.71 24.52 -4.57
CA ALA A 407 8.24 24.29 -3.23
C ALA A 407 8.48 22.79 -2.97
N LEU A 408 7.62 21.92 -3.48
CA LEU A 408 7.80 20.48 -3.42
C LEU A 408 9.02 20.02 -4.22
N ARG A 409 9.22 20.56 -5.43
CA ARG A 409 10.43 20.27 -6.23
C ARG A 409 11.70 20.63 -5.48
N GLU A 410 11.77 21.83 -4.92
CA GLU A 410 12.93 22.26 -4.13
C GLU A 410 13.14 21.37 -2.89
N ALA A 411 12.05 21.03 -2.19
CA ALA A 411 12.10 20.23 -0.96
C ALA A 411 12.53 18.77 -1.21
N LEU A 412 12.08 18.18 -2.32
CA LEU A 412 12.25 16.78 -2.66
C LEU A 412 13.42 16.55 -3.64
N HIS A 413 14.10 17.61 -4.09
CA HIS A 413 15.23 17.50 -5.00
C HIS A 413 16.36 16.68 -4.39
N ALA A 414 16.77 15.64 -5.12
CA ALA A 414 17.73 14.64 -4.71
C ALA A 414 19.01 14.63 -5.56
N GLY A 415 19.17 15.57 -6.51
CA GLY A 415 20.36 15.63 -7.38
C GLY A 415 21.71 15.89 -6.68
N GLN A 416 21.72 16.05 -5.35
CA GLN A 416 22.94 16.15 -4.53
C GLN A 416 23.37 14.82 -3.91
N LEU A 417 22.59 13.75 -4.10
CA LEU A 417 22.83 12.42 -3.54
C LEU A 417 23.77 11.57 -4.40
#